data_AF-A0A2R6WNK1-F1
#
_entry.id   AF-A0A2R6WNK1-F1
#
_cell.length_a   1.000
_cell.length_b   1.000
_cell.length_c   1.000
_cell.angle_alpha   90.00
_cell.angle_beta   90.00
_cell.angle_gamma   90.00
#
_symmetry.space_group_name_H-M   'P 1'
#
loop_
_entity.id
_entity.type
_entity.pdbx_description
1 polymer ?
#
loop_
_entity_poly.entity_id
_entity_poly.type
_entity_poly.pdbx_seq_one_letter_code
_entity_poly.pdbx_strand_id
1 'polypeptide(L)'
;MDVQSLGKAHVWKHSGIPARSNSILRRDFSETLEIRALNFSGWVRNPGGAGSFSYSVLRSSYRWRSTHGNWPSPHFRICVQKLNSRKKKAIVSNWTEPEDDPSDFELQPRGGPYSNGLSNGYGDEAETGTPHKYSQSWTWNVMELIDRAADYADEQKEIGMRKRRAFYKADDWIRHRSSKRHVRHFLSSFSSRVIISLIPPVSTVTLIATIIAMYNSAVEDHLLPSFCFLLHTSSLPYQLTASALALLLVFRTEASYSRYDEGRKTWTKVFACTKDFARQTMSWIQHPQDSYRRLDLLHYIMSFPVALKCHLLDGSDIEEDLKLLLDEEDLALVLSSDHRPNCLIQLMTQSMGLVNLSDNQKSLMDANITQFNESVSVCERIVRTPIPLSYTRLTSRALVLWHLTLPVVLWDDCGWMVIFATFFSACTLFCIEEVGVLIEEPFPVLSLDKMCAVAHENVQEFVELQEVTNDYLVNKEKMMRGMVSMGPARVGTNGSVPGK
;
A
#
# COMPACT_ATOMS: atom_id res chain seq x y z
N MET A 1 -12.91 -58.69 7.52
CA MET A 1 -13.89 -59.61 6.94
C MET A 1 -14.68 -58.82 5.92
N ASP A 2 -14.45 -59.14 4.66
CA ASP A 2 -15.08 -58.60 3.46
C ASP A 2 -16.60 -58.84 3.43
N VAL A 3 -17.32 -58.03 2.65
CA VAL A 3 -17.92 -58.42 1.34
C VAL A 3 -18.96 -57.39 0.89
N GLN A 4 -18.67 -56.75 -0.25
CA GLN A 4 -19.50 -56.36 -1.41
C GLN A 4 -21.03 -56.18 -1.27
N SER A 5 -21.60 -55.13 -1.92
CA SER A 5 -22.23 -55.31 -3.25
C SER A 5 -22.85 -54.03 -3.86
N LEU A 6 -22.65 -53.92 -5.20
CA LEU A 6 -23.56 -53.43 -6.27
C LEU A 6 -24.00 -51.94 -6.30
N GLY A 7 -24.06 -51.23 -7.44
CA GLY A 7 -24.15 -51.67 -8.83
C GLY A 7 -23.95 -50.55 -9.88
N LYS A 8 -23.91 -51.01 -11.14
CA LYS A 8 -23.40 -50.39 -12.38
C LYS A 8 -24.36 -49.41 -13.07
N ALA A 9 -23.82 -48.51 -13.89
CA ALA A 9 -24.55 -47.75 -14.92
C ALA A 9 -24.08 -48.12 -16.34
N HIS A 10 -25.04 -48.26 -17.25
CA HIS A 10 -24.89 -48.72 -18.64
C HIS A 10 -24.92 -47.55 -19.64
N VAL A 11 -24.16 -47.70 -20.73
CA VAL A 11 -24.04 -46.83 -21.91
C VAL A 11 -25.13 -47.13 -22.95
N TRP A 12 -25.63 -46.11 -23.67
CA TRP A 12 -26.26 -46.25 -25.01
C TRP A 12 -25.89 -45.09 -25.95
N LYS A 13 -25.87 -45.38 -27.26
CA LYS A 13 -25.33 -44.58 -28.40
C LYS A 13 -26.33 -44.61 -29.59
N HIS A 14 -26.15 -43.70 -30.57
CA HIS A 14 -26.79 -43.50 -31.90
C HIS A 14 -27.93 -42.44 -31.96
N SER A 15 -28.13 -41.55 -32.96
CA SER A 15 -27.59 -41.36 -34.34
C SER A 15 -28.10 -40.04 -35.03
N GLY A 16 -27.25 -39.31 -35.78
CA GLY A 16 -27.41 -38.72 -37.15
C GLY A 16 -28.44 -37.61 -37.59
N ILE A 17 -27.98 -36.34 -37.74
CA ILE A 17 -27.88 -35.40 -38.94
C ILE A 17 -29.16 -35.00 -39.79
N PRO A 18 -29.32 -33.84 -40.53
CA PRO A 18 -28.50 -32.59 -40.79
C PRO A 18 -29.21 -31.18 -40.79
N ALA A 19 -28.37 -30.12 -40.90
CA ALA A 19 -28.44 -28.90 -41.79
C ALA A 19 -28.92 -27.49 -41.31
N ARG A 20 -27.95 -26.56 -41.41
CA ARG A 20 -27.95 -25.15 -41.92
C ARG A 20 -28.67 -23.98 -41.20
N SER A 21 -27.84 -23.03 -40.75
CA SER A 21 -27.76 -21.60 -41.19
C SER A 21 -27.81 -20.54 -40.07
N ASN A 22 -26.72 -19.75 -40.05
CA ASN A 22 -26.59 -18.33 -39.73
C ASN A 22 -26.93 -17.75 -38.34
N SER A 23 -25.83 -17.31 -37.69
CA SER A 23 -25.63 -16.01 -37.02
C SER A 23 -26.72 -15.46 -36.09
N ILE A 24 -26.37 -15.25 -34.82
CA ILE A 24 -26.30 -13.92 -34.17
C ILE A 24 -25.77 -14.11 -32.75
N LEU A 25 -24.80 -13.25 -32.40
CA LEU A 25 -24.12 -13.14 -31.11
C LEU A 25 -25.09 -12.77 -29.98
N ARG A 26 -25.21 -13.64 -28.97
CA ARG A 26 -25.46 -13.28 -27.56
C ARG A 26 -24.91 -14.41 -26.70
N ARG A 27 -23.81 -14.17 -25.99
CA ARG A 27 -23.33 -15.07 -24.94
C ARG A 27 -23.43 -14.33 -23.62
N ASP A 28 -24.48 -14.68 -22.88
CA ASP A 28 -24.54 -14.51 -21.43
C ASP A 28 -23.44 -15.38 -20.81
N PHE A 29 -22.57 -14.77 -20.02
CA PHE A 29 -21.59 -15.48 -19.20
C PHE A 29 -22.27 -15.86 -17.88
N SER A 30 -22.64 -17.13 -17.74
CA SER A 30 -22.83 -17.77 -16.43
C SER A 30 -21.53 -18.45 -16.05
N GLU A 31 -20.77 -17.87 -15.12
CA GLU A 31 -19.65 -18.56 -14.48
C GLU A 31 -20.12 -19.18 -13.16
N THR A 32 -20.16 -20.50 -13.18
CA THR A 32 -20.29 -21.42 -12.05
C THR A 32 -19.09 -21.29 -11.10
N LEU A 33 -19.38 -20.94 -9.84
CA LEU A 33 -18.46 -21.04 -8.71
C LEU A 33 -18.15 -22.52 -8.41
N GLU A 34 -16.89 -22.95 -8.58
CA GLU A 34 -16.37 -24.14 -7.91
C GLU A 34 -15.81 -23.76 -6.53
N ILE A 35 -16.55 -24.12 -5.48
CA ILE A 35 -16.10 -24.09 -4.09
C ILE A 35 -15.24 -25.33 -3.85
N ARG A 36 -13.91 -25.17 -3.70
CA ARG A 36 -13.03 -26.24 -3.21
C ARG A 36 -13.07 -26.29 -1.68
N ALA A 37 -13.62 -27.37 -1.17
CA ALA A 37 -13.61 -27.76 0.23
C ALA A 37 -12.15 -27.93 0.75
N LEU A 38 -11.86 -27.29 1.88
CA LEU A 38 -10.66 -27.51 2.68
C LEU A 38 -10.82 -28.84 3.44
N ASN A 39 -10.05 -29.86 3.06
CA ASN A 39 -9.93 -31.08 3.85
C ASN A 39 -8.87 -30.88 4.94
N PHE A 40 -9.31 -30.89 6.19
CA PHE A 40 -8.46 -31.08 7.37
C PHE A 40 -8.03 -32.55 7.44
N SER A 41 -6.72 -32.83 7.41
CA SER A 41 -6.18 -34.15 7.72
C SER A 41 -5.14 -34.08 8.83
N GLY A 42 -5.57 -34.52 10.02
CA GLY A 42 -4.88 -35.42 10.94
C GLY A 42 -3.40 -35.18 11.25
N TRP A 43 -3.14 -34.73 12.47
CA TRP A 43 -1.85 -34.83 13.14
C TRP A 43 -1.48 -36.30 13.40
N VAL A 44 -0.31 -36.73 12.91
CA VAL A 44 0.36 -37.97 13.35
C VAL A 44 1.78 -37.61 13.80
N ARG A 45 2.08 -37.93 15.05
CA ARG A 45 3.40 -37.76 15.69
C ARG A 45 4.15 -39.09 15.55
N ASN A 46 5.43 -39.06 15.15
CA ASN A 46 6.40 -40.09 15.53
C ASN A 46 7.86 -39.60 15.37
N PRO A 47 8.82 -40.25 16.06
CA PRO A 47 9.97 -39.60 16.68
C PRO A 47 11.29 -39.82 15.89
N GLY A 48 12.25 -38.92 16.11
CA GLY A 48 13.68 -39.18 15.96
C GLY A 48 14.22 -39.34 14.54
N GLY A 49 15.21 -38.51 14.18
CA GLY A 49 16.07 -38.75 13.02
C GLY A 49 16.35 -37.50 12.19
N ALA A 50 17.60 -37.07 12.20
CA ALA A 50 18.12 -35.97 11.39
C ALA A 50 18.07 -36.27 9.88
N GLY A 51 17.83 -35.24 9.05
CA GLY A 51 18.01 -35.32 7.60
C GLY A 51 17.29 -34.22 6.81
N SER A 52 18.08 -33.23 6.37
CA SER A 52 17.94 -32.42 5.13
C SER A 52 16.63 -32.47 4.33
N PHE A 53 16.00 -31.30 4.10
CA PHE A 53 14.92 -31.12 3.13
C PHE A 53 15.38 -30.29 1.92
N SER A 54 15.14 -30.86 0.74
CA SER A 54 15.39 -30.30 -0.59
C SER A 54 14.05 -29.81 -1.17
N TYR A 55 14.03 -28.63 -1.81
CA TYR A 55 12.84 -28.07 -2.47
C TYR A 55 12.76 -28.55 -3.92
N SER A 56 11.65 -29.19 -4.30
CA SER A 56 11.31 -29.48 -5.70
C SER A 56 10.35 -28.41 -6.24
N VAL A 57 10.83 -27.63 -7.22
CA VAL A 57 10.07 -26.64 -7.97
C VAL A 57 9.49 -27.29 -9.23
N LEU A 58 8.16 -27.27 -9.37
CA LEU A 58 7.45 -27.63 -10.60
C LEU A 58 7.56 -26.47 -11.61
N ARG A 59 8.32 -26.69 -12.68
CA ARG A 59 8.49 -25.78 -13.83
C ARG A 59 7.42 -26.08 -14.89
N SER A 60 6.60 -25.10 -15.28
CA SER A 60 5.77 -25.17 -16.48
C SER A 60 6.46 -24.43 -17.63
N SER A 61 6.72 -25.14 -18.73
CA SER A 61 7.38 -24.63 -19.93
C SER A 61 6.37 -24.05 -20.91
N TYR A 62 6.53 -22.78 -21.30
CA TYR A 62 5.88 -22.22 -22.48
C TYR A 62 6.94 -21.89 -23.54
N ARG A 63 6.74 -22.45 -24.74
CA ARG A 63 7.61 -22.39 -25.91
C ARG A 63 6.98 -21.45 -26.93
N TRP A 64 7.53 -20.25 -27.12
CA TRP A 64 7.14 -19.34 -28.20
C TRP A 64 8.08 -19.47 -29.40
N ARG A 65 7.49 -19.60 -30.59
CA ARG A 65 8.14 -19.78 -31.88
C ARG A 65 8.20 -18.42 -32.58
N SER A 66 9.39 -18.02 -33.04
CA SER A 66 9.61 -16.77 -33.77
C SER A 66 9.20 -16.89 -35.25
N THR A 67 8.74 -15.78 -35.81
CA THR A 67 8.66 -15.57 -37.27
C THR A 67 9.29 -14.23 -37.60
N HIS A 68 10.27 -14.30 -38.52
CA HIS A 68 11.06 -13.19 -39.06
C HIS A 68 10.23 -12.14 -39.81
N GLY A 69 10.66 -10.88 -39.73
CA GLY A 69 10.27 -9.79 -40.63
C GLY A 69 11.33 -8.69 -40.61
N ASN A 70 11.97 -8.45 -41.75
CA ASN A 70 13.07 -7.50 -42.00
C ASN A 70 12.59 -6.07 -42.27
N TRP A 71 13.55 -5.13 -42.29
CA TRP A 71 13.59 -3.75 -42.87
C TRP A 71 13.51 -2.57 -41.86
N PRO A 72 14.05 -1.37 -42.19
CA PRO A 72 15.47 -1.03 -42.28
C PRO A 72 15.88 0.18 -41.39
N SER A 73 17.19 0.34 -41.18
CA SER A 73 17.83 1.48 -40.50
C SER A 73 17.54 2.84 -41.14
N PRO A 74 17.62 3.92 -40.33
CA PRO A 74 18.22 5.17 -40.78
C PRO A 74 19.43 5.54 -39.92
N HIS A 75 20.52 5.83 -40.63
CA HIS A 75 21.67 6.60 -40.17
C HIS A 75 21.22 7.91 -39.50
N PHE A 76 21.79 8.28 -38.34
CA PHE A 76 22.13 9.69 -38.10
C PHE A 76 23.36 9.84 -37.20
N ARG A 77 24.12 10.89 -37.54
CA ARG A 77 25.53 11.12 -37.24
C ARG A 77 25.78 11.54 -35.79
N ILE A 78 26.90 11.02 -35.29
CA ILE A 78 27.64 11.48 -34.11
C ILE A 78 27.97 12.97 -34.25
N CYS A 79 27.62 13.77 -33.24
CA CYS A 79 28.22 15.08 -33.00
C CYS A 79 28.87 15.06 -31.61
N VAL A 80 30.18 14.84 -31.57
CA VAL A 80 30.99 14.94 -30.36
C VAL A 80 31.15 16.42 -30.04
N GLN A 81 30.60 16.88 -28.92
CA GLN A 81 30.99 18.16 -28.33
C GLN A 81 31.60 17.93 -26.95
N LYS A 82 32.91 18.18 -26.92
CA LYS A 82 33.79 18.24 -25.76
C LYS A 82 33.36 19.44 -24.91
N LEU A 83 33.03 19.25 -23.63
CA LEU A 83 33.10 20.35 -22.66
C LEU A 83 33.48 19.88 -21.25
N ASN A 84 34.34 20.71 -20.67
CA ASN A 84 35.26 20.41 -19.58
C ASN A 84 34.60 20.35 -18.20
N SER A 85 35.10 19.36 -17.45
CA SER A 85 35.40 19.34 -16.03
C SER A 85 35.64 20.71 -15.38
N ARG A 86 34.62 21.28 -14.71
CA ARG A 86 34.79 22.34 -13.68
C ARG A 86 33.53 22.64 -12.85
N LYS A 87 32.86 21.64 -12.25
CA LYS A 87 31.88 21.88 -11.14
C LYS A 87 31.88 20.78 -10.06
N LYS A 88 33.03 20.15 -9.79
CA LYS A 88 33.18 19.10 -8.74
C LYS A 88 33.50 19.63 -7.32
N LYS A 89 33.25 20.90 -7.00
CA LYS A 89 33.67 21.49 -5.70
C LYS A 89 32.69 22.54 -5.13
N ALA A 90 31.39 22.22 -5.07
CA ALA A 90 30.43 23.11 -4.40
C ALA A 90 29.36 22.37 -3.56
N ILE A 91 29.54 21.08 -3.25
CA ILE A 91 28.53 20.27 -2.55
C ILE A 91 29.19 19.50 -1.39
N VAL A 92 29.85 20.20 -0.44
CA VAL A 92 30.33 19.57 0.82
C VAL A 92 30.27 20.56 2.00
N SER A 93 29.43 21.59 1.97
CA SER A 93 29.25 22.44 3.15
C SER A 93 27.87 23.08 3.16
N ASN A 94 26.93 22.39 3.79
CA ASN A 94 25.84 22.95 4.60
C ASN A 94 24.81 21.86 4.88
N TRP A 95 25.13 20.96 5.79
CA TRP A 95 24.15 20.17 6.53
C TRP A 95 24.57 20.17 8.00
N THR A 96 24.31 21.30 8.66
CA THR A 96 24.18 21.34 10.12
C THR A 96 22.71 21.07 10.43
N GLU A 97 22.44 19.92 11.04
CA GLU A 97 21.13 19.54 11.59
C GLU A 97 20.66 20.55 12.65
N PRO A 98 19.38 20.95 12.69
CA PRO A 98 18.77 21.44 13.91
C PRO A 98 18.19 20.26 14.71
N GLU A 99 18.52 20.21 16.00
CA GLU A 99 17.84 19.39 17.00
C GLU A 99 16.40 19.89 17.19
N ASP A 100 15.40 19.07 16.90
CA ASP A 100 13.98 19.37 17.19
C ASP A 100 13.50 18.59 18.43
N ASP A 101 13.23 19.34 19.50
CA ASP A 101 12.55 18.94 20.73
C ASP A 101 11.03 18.81 20.48
N PRO A 102 10.29 17.84 21.05
CA PRO A 102 8.92 17.56 20.64
C PRO A 102 7.90 18.28 21.54
N SER A 103 7.66 19.56 21.28
CA SER A 103 6.46 20.26 21.72
C SER A 103 6.25 21.52 20.89
N ASP A 104 5.02 21.72 20.42
CA ASP A 104 4.49 22.88 19.70
C ASP A 104 4.74 22.94 18.19
N PHE A 105 3.71 22.55 17.43
CA PHE A 105 3.47 23.14 16.11
C PHE A 105 1.99 23.50 15.97
N GLU A 106 1.69 24.75 16.32
CA GLU A 106 0.49 25.46 15.91
C GLU A 106 0.48 25.65 14.38
N LEU A 107 -0.69 25.44 13.79
CA LEU A 107 -0.97 25.67 12.37
C LEU A 107 -1.15 27.17 12.11
N GLN A 108 -0.35 27.75 11.20
CA GLN A 108 -0.68 29.01 10.53
C GLN A 108 -0.98 28.76 9.05
N PRO A 109 -2.15 29.19 8.52
CA PRO A 109 -2.40 29.17 7.09
C PRO A 109 -1.74 30.39 6.43
N ARG A 110 -0.72 30.17 5.60
CA ARG A 110 -0.20 31.22 4.70
C ARG A 110 -1.05 31.29 3.44
N GLY A 111 -1.81 32.37 3.30
CA GLY A 111 -2.37 32.81 2.04
C GLY A 111 -1.29 33.35 1.09
N GLY A 112 -1.52 33.17 -0.21
CA GLY A 112 -0.74 33.72 -1.31
C GLY A 112 -1.53 33.63 -2.62
N PRO A 113 -1.26 34.49 -3.62
CA PRO A 113 -2.32 35.28 -4.26
C PRO A 113 -2.74 34.83 -5.66
N TYR A 114 -3.94 35.29 -6.04
CA TYR A 114 -4.45 35.60 -7.38
C TYR A 114 -3.53 35.33 -8.60
N SER A 115 -4.07 34.59 -9.58
CA SER A 115 -3.95 35.00 -10.98
C SER A 115 -5.20 34.57 -11.79
N ASN A 116 -5.87 35.58 -12.35
CA ASN A 116 -6.97 35.48 -13.30
C ASN A 116 -6.41 35.16 -14.70
N GLY A 117 -7.16 34.37 -15.47
CA GLY A 117 -6.87 34.09 -16.87
C GLY A 117 -8.07 33.61 -17.66
N LEU A 118 -8.93 34.56 -18.05
CA LEU A 118 -9.63 34.65 -19.34
C LEU A 118 -10.44 33.45 -19.87
N SER A 119 -11.77 33.57 -19.85
CA SER A 119 -12.57 33.27 -21.05
C SER A 119 -13.79 34.20 -21.14
N ASN A 120 -13.91 34.89 -22.29
CA ASN A 120 -15.09 35.61 -22.77
C ASN A 120 -16.27 34.63 -22.86
N GLY A 121 -17.53 34.96 -22.59
CA GLY A 121 -18.25 36.21 -22.86
C GLY A 121 -19.34 35.90 -23.88
N TYR A 122 -20.58 35.72 -23.42
CA TYR A 122 -21.82 35.88 -24.19
C TYR A 122 -22.93 36.32 -23.21
N GLY A 123 -23.66 37.37 -23.60
CA GLY A 123 -24.58 38.13 -22.75
C GLY A 123 -25.84 37.38 -22.35
N ASP A 124 -26.54 37.88 -21.33
CA ASP A 124 -27.67 38.79 -21.56
C ASP A 124 -28.22 39.37 -20.26
N GLU A 125 -28.69 40.61 -20.40
CA GLU A 125 -29.76 41.30 -19.69
C GLU A 125 -29.66 41.66 -18.18
N ALA A 126 -29.79 42.97 -17.96
CA ALA A 126 -29.84 43.64 -16.69
C ALA A 126 -31.28 43.66 -16.15
N GLU A 127 -31.47 43.13 -14.93
CA GLU A 127 -32.62 43.45 -14.09
C GLU A 127 -32.15 44.06 -12.76
N THR A 128 -32.48 45.33 -12.57
CA THR A 128 -32.37 46.06 -11.32
C THR A 128 -33.45 45.59 -10.34
N GLY A 129 -33.07 44.74 -9.38
CA GLY A 129 -33.93 44.31 -8.27
C GLY A 129 -33.27 44.59 -6.92
N THR A 130 -33.95 45.35 -6.07
CA THR A 130 -33.57 45.71 -4.69
C THR A 130 -33.22 44.49 -3.82
N PRO A 131 -32.26 44.57 -2.87
CA PRO A 131 -31.93 43.44 -2.02
C PRO A 131 -33.03 43.20 -0.99
N HIS A 132 -33.84 42.17 -1.22
CA HIS A 132 -34.69 41.59 -0.18
C HIS A 132 -33.80 41.07 0.95
N LYS A 133 -33.97 41.65 2.14
CA LYS A 133 -33.45 41.10 3.40
C LYS A 133 -34.02 39.69 3.58
N TYR A 134 -33.20 38.67 3.30
CA TYR A 134 -33.47 37.31 3.73
C TYR A 134 -33.42 37.28 5.27
N SER A 135 -34.60 37.19 5.88
CA SER A 135 -34.76 36.66 7.22
C SER A 135 -34.35 35.18 7.16
N GLN A 136 -33.09 34.87 7.49
CA GLN A 136 -32.66 33.50 7.77
C GLN A 136 -33.37 33.04 9.04
N SER A 137 -34.48 32.32 8.87
CA SER A 137 -35.10 31.54 9.94
C SER A 137 -34.22 30.33 10.22
N TRP A 138 -33.55 30.30 11.37
CA TRP A 138 -32.77 29.17 11.87
C TRP A 138 -33.72 28.04 12.31
N THR A 139 -34.27 27.28 11.36
CA THR A 139 -34.84 25.97 11.67
C THR A 139 -33.77 24.94 11.37
N TRP A 140 -32.97 24.60 12.37
CA TRP A 140 -32.02 23.50 12.29
C TRP A 140 -32.80 22.20 12.02
N ASN A 141 -32.84 21.77 10.77
CA ASN A 141 -33.36 20.46 10.44
C ASN A 141 -32.38 19.41 10.95
N VAL A 142 -32.86 18.40 11.68
CA VAL A 142 -32.02 17.31 12.21
C VAL A 142 -31.17 16.66 11.11
N MET A 143 -31.72 16.57 9.90
CA MET A 143 -30.99 16.06 8.72
C MET A 143 -29.80 16.96 8.35
N GLU A 144 -29.95 18.28 8.37
CA GLU A 144 -28.86 19.21 8.04
C GLU A 144 -27.72 19.14 9.08
N LEU A 145 -28.04 18.84 10.34
CA LEU A 145 -27.03 18.61 11.38
C LEU A 145 -26.28 17.29 11.17
N ILE A 146 -27.00 16.22 10.80
CA ILE A 146 -26.41 14.91 10.48
C ILE A 146 -25.49 15.03 9.26
N ASP A 147 -25.93 15.71 8.21
CA ASP A 147 -25.16 15.94 6.99
C ASP A 147 -23.88 16.72 7.30
N ARG A 148 -23.97 17.84 8.05
CA ARG A 148 -22.78 18.60 8.48
C ARG A 148 -21.81 17.77 9.33
N ALA A 149 -22.33 16.93 10.23
CA ALA A 149 -21.50 16.05 11.04
C ALA A 149 -20.79 14.99 10.20
N ALA A 150 -21.47 14.47 9.17
CA ALA A 150 -20.88 13.54 8.20
C ALA A 150 -19.79 14.22 7.37
N ASP A 151 -20.07 15.39 6.80
CA ASP A 151 -19.10 16.17 6.02
C ASP A 151 -17.84 16.49 6.83
N TYR A 152 -18.00 16.92 8.09
CA TYR A 152 -16.87 17.17 8.98
C TYR A 152 -16.07 15.90 9.27
N ALA A 153 -16.75 14.79 9.55
CA ALA A 153 -16.09 13.52 9.83
C ALA A 153 -15.29 13.01 8.62
N ASP A 154 -15.86 13.12 7.42
CA ASP A 154 -15.24 12.71 6.17
C ASP A 154 -14.06 13.61 5.79
N GLU A 155 -14.16 14.93 6.01
CA GLU A 155 -13.02 15.84 5.84
C GLU A 155 -11.85 15.44 6.76
N GLN A 156 -12.12 15.12 8.03
CA GLN A 156 -11.08 14.67 8.96
C GLN A 156 -10.49 13.31 8.56
N LYS A 157 -11.28 12.43 7.93
CA LYS A 157 -10.77 11.17 7.37
C LYS A 157 -9.75 11.45 6.27
N GLU A 158 -10.11 12.29 5.31
CA GLU A 158 -9.30 12.64 4.16
C GLU A 158 -8.01 13.38 4.54
N ILE A 159 -8.11 14.41 5.38
CA ILE A 159 -6.94 15.12 5.94
C ILE A 159 -5.98 14.12 6.55
N GLY A 160 -6.54 13.17 7.28
CA GLY A 160 -5.75 12.16 7.92
C GLY A 160 -5.10 11.18 6.93
N MET A 161 -5.77 10.76 5.86
CA MET A 161 -5.20 9.82 4.88
C MET A 161 -3.99 10.44 4.18
N ARG A 162 -3.97 11.76 4.04
CA ARG A 162 -2.85 12.52 3.48
C ARG A 162 -1.68 12.74 4.45
N LYS A 163 -1.81 12.41 5.74
CA LYS A 163 -0.72 12.62 6.71
C LYS A 163 0.39 11.59 6.51
N ARG A 164 1.57 12.08 6.11
CA ARG A 164 2.81 11.29 5.98
C ARG A 164 3.16 10.60 7.30
N ARG A 165 3.50 9.31 7.24
CA ARG A 165 3.82 8.48 8.41
C ARG A 165 5.33 8.36 8.61
N ALA A 166 5.75 8.41 9.88
CA ALA A 166 7.14 8.17 10.28
C ALA A 166 7.39 6.67 10.52
N PHE A 167 8.66 6.27 10.61
CA PHE A 167 9.03 4.94 11.10
C PHE A 167 8.83 4.82 12.60
N TYR A 168 8.60 3.59 13.04
CA TYR A 168 8.55 3.24 14.45
C TYR A 168 9.97 3.12 15.01
N LYS A 169 10.38 4.05 15.88
CA LYS A 169 11.70 4.07 16.51
C LYS A 169 11.77 3.14 17.73
N ALA A 170 12.97 2.90 18.25
CA ALA A 170 13.17 2.11 19.46
C ALA A 170 12.40 2.68 20.67
N ASP A 171 12.39 4.00 20.82
CA ASP A 171 11.64 4.68 21.88
C ASP A 171 10.12 4.52 21.73
N ASP A 172 9.63 4.48 20.49
CA ASP A 172 8.22 4.18 20.22
C ASP A 172 7.87 2.76 20.68
N TRP A 173 8.75 1.77 20.48
CA TRP A 173 8.58 0.41 21.00
C TRP A 173 8.59 0.34 22.52
N ILE A 174 9.43 1.15 23.19
CA ILE A 174 9.41 1.26 24.65
C ILE A 174 8.08 1.87 25.09
N ARG A 175 7.65 2.96 24.44
CA ARG A 175 6.39 3.65 24.70
C ARG A 175 5.17 2.76 24.43
N HIS A 176 5.26 1.83 23.48
CA HIS A 176 4.24 0.82 23.15
C HIS A 176 4.10 -0.26 24.21
N ARG A 177 5.23 -0.75 24.73
CA ARG A 177 5.26 -1.84 25.74
C ARG A 177 4.91 -1.35 27.15
N SER A 178 4.92 -0.04 27.38
CA SER A 178 4.55 0.57 28.66
C SER A 178 3.12 0.20 29.08
N SER A 179 2.93 -0.22 30.34
CA SER A 179 1.60 -0.50 30.91
C SER A 179 0.67 0.72 30.91
N LYS A 180 1.25 1.95 30.95
CA LYS A 180 0.51 3.21 30.82
C LYS A 180 -0.12 3.41 29.43
N ARG A 181 0.16 2.51 28.48
CA ARG A 181 -0.39 2.52 27.12
C ARG A 181 -1.93 2.56 27.13
N HIS A 182 -2.58 1.78 27.99
CA HIS A 182 -4.05 1.70 27.99
C HIS A 182 -4.71 3.04 28.35
N VAL A 183 -4.23 3.70 29.41
CA VAL A 183 -4.72 5.03 29.83
C VAL A 183 -4.44 6.07 28.75
N ARG A 184 -3.22 6.06 28.19
CA ARG A 184 -2.85 6.98 27.10
C ARG A 184 -3.75 6.81 25.88
N HIS A 185 -3.97 5.56 25.45
CA HIS A 185 -4.83 5.28 24.31
C HIS A 185 -6.26 5.71 24.59
N PHE A 186 -6.81 5.36 25.76
CA PHE A 186 -8.15 5.78 26.16
C PHE A 186 -8.33 7.30 26.09
N LEU A 187 -7.39 8.07 26.66
CA LEU A 187 -7.45 9.54 26.61
C LEU A 187 -7.26 10.09 25.19
N SER A 188 -6.37 9.51 24.39
CA SER A 188 -6.16 9.92 23.00
C SER A 188 -7.26 9.47 22.03
N SER A 189 -8.10 8.51 22.41
CA SER A 189 -9.14 7.95 21.54
C SER A 189 -10.13 9.03 21.10
N PHE A 190 -10.45 10.00 21.96
CA PHE A 190 -11.37 11.10 21.64
C PHE A 190 -10.86 12.02 20.52
N SER A 191 -9.56 12.01 20.24
CA SER A 191 -8.96 12.77 19.14
C SER A 191 -8.58 11.90 17.94
N SER A 192 -8.87 10.59 18.01
CA SER A 192 -8.56 9.66 16.92
C SER A 192 -9.53 9.88 15.76
N ARG A 193 -8.98 9.89 14.54
CA ARG A 193 -9.78 9.90 13.29
C ARG A 193 -10.85 8.81 13.30
N VAL A 194 -10.48 7.61 13.76
CA VAL A 194 -11.38 6.45 13.81
C VAL A 194 -12.53 6.65 14.78
N ILE A 195 -12.43 7.56 15.76
CA ILE A 195 -13.56 7.88 16.65
C ILE A 195 -14.39 9.02 16.08
N ILE A 196 -13.75 10.03 15.49
CA ILE A 196 -14.42 11.15 14.82
C ILE A 196 -15.32 10.63 13.68
N SER A 197 -14.85 9.63 12.93
CA SER A 197 -15.60 8.96 11.87
C SER A 197 -16.87 8.25 12.34
N LEU A 198 -16.96 7.90 13.62
CA LEU A 198 -18.11 7.20 14.19
C LEU A 198 -19.21 8.16 14.64
N ILE A 199 -18.93 9.46 14.73
CA ILE A 199 -19.88 10.46 15.22
C ILE A 199 -21.21 10.39 14.43
N PRO A 200 -21.23 10.41 13.08
CA PRO A 200 -22.50 10.34 12.34
C PRO A 200 -23.30 9.04 12.57
N PRO A 201 -22.76 7.82 12.40
CA PRO A 201 -23.53 6.60 12.58
C PRO A 201 -23.92 6.36 14.04
N VAL A 202 -23.02 6.61 15.00
CA VAL A 202 -23.30 6.39 16.44
C VAL A 202 -24.32 7.38 16.98
N SER A 203 -24.23 8.66 16.59
CA SER A 203 -25.23 9.66 16.99
C SER A 203 -26.62 9.33 16.44
N THR A 204 -26.70 8.87 15.19
CA THR A 204 -27.97 8.49 14.56
C THR A 204 -28.63 7.31 15.27
N VAL A 205 -27.90 6.22 15.54
CA VAL A 205 -28.49 5.04 16.22
C VAL A 205 -28.82 5.33 17.68
N THR A 206 -28.04 6.19 18.34
CA THR A 206 -28.30 6.62 19.72
C THR A 206 -29.52 7.52 19.78
N LEU A 207 -29.69 8.45 18.84
CA LEU A 207 -30.88 9.29 18.71
C LEU A 207 -32.14 8.42 18.51
N ILE A 208 -32.06 7.40 17.65
CA ILE A 208 -33.16 6.46 17.42
C ILE A 208 -33.46 5.66 18.70
N ALA A 209 -32.44 5.21 19.43
CA ALA A 209 -32.64 4.56 20.73
C ALA A 209 -33.32 5.50 21.75
N THR A 210 -32.95 6.79 21.78
CA THR A 210 -33.63 7.78 22.62
C THR A 210 -35.08 7.97 22.21
N ILE A 211 -35.38 8.07 20.91
CA ILE A 211 -36.75 8.19 20.40
C ILE A 211 -37.59 6.96 20.81
N ILE A 212 -37.06 5.75 20.67
CA ILE A 212 -37.76 4.52 21.05
C ILE A 212 -37.98 4.45 22.56
N ALA A 213 -36.96 4.81 23.36
CA ALA A 213 -37.10 4.87 24.82
C ALA A 213 -38.16 5.88 25.27
N MET A 214 -38.15 7.09 24.70
CA MET A 214 -39.16 8.11 24.97
C MET A 214 -40.56 7.64 24.57
N TYR A 215 -40.69 6.99 23.41
CA TYR A 215 -41.96 6.44 22.93
C TYR A 215 -42.48 5.37 23.90
N ASN A 216 -41.65 4.38 24.28
CA ASN A 216 -42.08 3.31 25.17
C ASN A 216 -42.46 3.83 26.57
N SER A 217 -41.69 4.77 27.13
CA SER A 217 -42.08 5.42 28.39
C SER A 217 -43.41 6.17 28.29
N ALA A 218 -43.68 6.89 27.18
CA ALA A 218 -44.94 7.58 27.00
C ALA A 218 -46.15 6.61 26.84
N VAL A 219 -45.92 5.41 26.30
CA VAL A 219 -46.94 4.34 26.25
C VAL A 219 -47.19 3.77 27.66
N GLU A 220 -46.14 3.49 28.43
CA GLU A 220 -46.22 2.97 29.80
C GLU A 220 -46.92 3.96 30.76
N ASP A 221 -46.63 5.26 30.63
CA ASP A 221 -47.23 6.33 31.43
C ASP A 221 -48.67 6.69 30.99
N HIS A 222 -49.26 5.94 30.05
CA HIS A 222 -50.58 6.19 29.47
C HIS A 222 -50.76 7.61 28.88
N LEU A 223 -49.66 8.26 28.50
CA LEU A 223 -49.64 9.59 27.86
C LEU A 223 -50.11 9.51 26.39
N LEU A 224 -49.93 8.36 25.76
CA LEU A 224 -50.35 8.10 24.38
C LEU A 224 -51.71 7.39 24.30
N PRO A 225 -52.46 7.57 23.20
CA PRO A 225 -53.74 6.90 23.02
C PRO A 225 -53.61 5.37 23.02
N SER A 226 -54.66 4.67 23.45
CA SER A 226 -54.67 3.21 23.64
C SER A 226 -54.41 2.37 22.37
N PHE A 227 -54.34 2.98 21.18
CA PHE A 227 -53.94 2.29 19.95
C PHE A 227 -52.42 2.11 19.85
N CYS A 228 -51.62 2.90 20.57
CA CYS A 228 -50.17 2.78 20.58
C CYS A 228 -49.76 1.51 21.34
N PHE A 229 -49.01 0.64 20.68
CA PHE A 229 -48.46 -0.57 21.29
C PHE A 229 -47.04 -0.35 21.79
N LEU A 230 -46.67 -1.06 22.84
CA LEU A 230 -45.31 -1.07 23.40
C LEU A 230 -44.35 -1.71 22.39
N LEU A 231 -43.31 -0.99 21.97
CA LEU A 231 -42.29 -1.53 21.08
C LEU A 231 -41.31 -2.39 21.89
N HIS A 232 -41.60 -3.68 21.97
CA HIS A 232 -40.72 -4.68 22.57
C HIS A 232 -40.71 -5.95 21.69
N THR A 233 -39.63 -6.72 21.76
CA THR A 233 -39.48 -7.98 20.99
C THR A 233 -38.53 -8.92 21.72
N SER A 234 -38.71 -10.23 21.53
CA SER A 234 -37.86 -11.24 22.15
C SER A 234 -36.38 -11.09 21.76
N SER A 235 -35.47 -11.41 22.70
CA SER A 235 -34.02 -11.33 22.48
C SER A 235 -33.43 -12.51 21.70
N LEU A 236 -34.22 -13.56 21.46
CA LEU A 236 -33.79 -14.78 20.77
C LEU A 236 -33.21 -14.54 19.36
N PRO A 237 -33.83 -13.74 18.47
CA PRO A 237 -33.26 -13.45 17.15
C PRO A 237 -31.90 -12.75 17.22
N TYR A 238 -31.69 -11.92 18.24
CA TYR A 238 -30.42 -11.22 18.46
C TYR A 238 -29.33 -12.17 18.94
N GLN A 239 -29.64 -13.09 19.84
CA GLN A 239 -28.69 -14.11 20.28
C GLN A 239 -28.20 -14.97 19.11
N LEU A 240 -29.10 -15.33 18.18
CA LEU A 240 -28.75 -16.11 16.99
C LEU A 240 -27.93 -15.30 15.98
N THR A 241 -28.33 -14.06 15.69
CA THR A 241 -27.71 -13.22 14.66
C THR A 241 -26.42 -12.52 15.12
N ALA A 242 -26.21 -12.33 16.42
CA ALA A 242 -24.99 -11.69 16.95
C ALA A 242 -23.72 -12.45 16.55
N SER A 243 -23.75 -13.79 16.61
CA SER A 243 -22.61 -14.62 16.18
C SER A 243 -22.31 -14.48 14.69
N ALA A 244 -23.35 -14.40 13.86
CA ALA A 244 -23.23 -14.19 12.42
C ALA A 244 -22.66 -12.79 12.10
N LEU A 245 -23.14 -11.75 12.79
CA LEU A 245 -22.63 -10.38 12.64
C LEU A 245 -21.16 -10.26 13.04
N ALA A 246 -20.77 -10.85 14.17
CA ALA A 246 -19.38 -10.89 14.62
C ALA A 246 -18.47 -11.59 13.59
N LEU A 247 -18.93 -12.71 13.04
CA LEU A 247 -18.19 -13.46 12.02
C LEU A 247 -18.03 -12.66 10.71
N LEU A 248 -19.09 -11.97 10.26
CA LEU A 248 -19.04 -11.07 9.10
C LEU A 248 -18.02 -9.94 9.28
N LEU A 249 -17.95 -9.36 10.47
CA LEU A 249 -16.98 -8.32 10.81
C LEU A 249 -15.54 -8.87 10.81
N VAL A 250 -15.31 -10.02 11.46
CA VAL A 250 -13.98 -10.64 11.52
C VAL A 250 -13.47 -10.95 10.11
N PHE A 251 -14.27 -11.60 9.28
CA PHE A 251 -13.87 -11.92 7.91
C PHE A 251 -13.63 -10.67 7.06
N ARG A 252 -14.40 -9.59 7.26
CA ARG A 252 -14.14 -8.28 6.62
C ARG A 252 -12.79 -7.72 7.03
N THR A 253 -12.51 -7.68 8.33
CA THR A 253 -11.24 -7.16 8.84
C THR A 253 -10.05 -7.99 8.40
N GLU A 254 -10.20 -9.32 8.33
CA GLU A 254 -9.14 -10.23 7.86
C GLU A 254 -8.83 -10.02 6.38
N ALA A 255 -9.86 -9.87 5.54
CA ALA A 255 -9.66 -9.57 4.11
C ALA A 255 -8.94 -8.22 3.92
N SER A 256 -9.30 -7.21 4.72
CA SER A 256 -8.66 -5.88 4.68
C SER A 256 -7.21 -5.96 5.17
N TYR A 257 -6.95 -6.71 6.24
CA TYR A 257 -5.60 -6.96 6.74
C TYR A 257 -4.71 -7.70 5.73
N SER A 258 -5.26 -8.70 5.02
CA SER A 258 -4.53 -9.43 3.98
C SER A 258 -4.03 -8.51 2.88
N ARG A 259 -4.86 -7.55 2.44
CA ARG A 259 -4.46 -6.51 1.47
C ARG A 259 -3.37 -5.60 2.02
N TYR A 260 -3.49 -5.18 3.28
CA TYR A 260 -2.46 -4.41 3.96
C TYR A 260 -1.12 -5.12 4.02
N ASP A 261 -1.12 -6.39 4.42
CA ASP A 261 0.08 -7.19 4.50
C ASP A 261 0.71 -7.42 3.12
N GLU A 262 -0.11 -7.64 2.08
CA GLU A 262 0.35 -7.76 0.70
C GLU A 262 1.02 -6.47 0.18
N GLY A 263 0.43 -5.30 0.44
CA GLY A 263 0.99 -4.01 0.09
C GLY A 263 2.34 -3.76 0.77
N ARG A 264 2.41 -4.01 2.09
CA ARG A 264 3.65 -3.87 2.88
C ARG A 264 4.75 -4.81 2.39
N LYS A 265 4.43 -6.07 2.10
CA LYS A 265 5.38 -7.06 1.57
C LYS A 265 5.90 -6.64 0.20
N THR A 266 5.03 -6.17 -0.68
CA THR A 266 5.42 -5.69 -2.03
C THR A 266 6.35 -4.50 -1.94
N TRP A 267 6.05 -3.53 -1.07
CA TRP A 267 6.93 -2.38 -0.88
C TRP A 267 8.30 -2.73 -0.29
N THR A 268 8.32 -3.71 0.63
CA THR A 268 9.59 -4.27 1.14
C THR A 268 10.43 -4.89 0.03
N LYS A 269 9.79 -5.56 -0.94
CA LYS A 269 10.49 -6.11 -2.12
C LYS A 269 11.05 -5.01 -3.01
N VAL A 270 10.30 -3.93 -3.26
CA VAL A 270 10.78 -2.77 -4.02
C VAL A 270 12.04 -2.19 -3.38
N PHE A 271 12.03 -2.01 -2.06
CA PHE A 271 13.18 -1.52 -1.31
C PHE A 271 14.41 -2.44 -1.44
N ALA A 272 14.23 -3.75 -1.23
CA ALA A 272 15.31 -4.72 -1.36
C ALA A 272 15.89 -4.76 -2.78
N CYS A 273 15.01 -4.79 -3.79
CA CYS A 273 15.39 -4.81 -5.19
C CYS A 273 16.15 -3.54 -5.61
N THR A 274 15.76 -2.37 -5.08
CA THR A 274 16.48 -1.10 -5.31
C THR A 274 17.92 -1.19 -4.82
N LYS A 275 18.15 -1.69 -3.61
CA LYS A 275 19.50 -1.88 -3.06
C LYS A 275 20.31 -2.91 -3.86
N ASP A 276 19.71 -4.05 -4.18
CA ASP A 276 20.41 -5.10 -4.93
C ASP A 276 20.78 -4.67 -6.34
N PHE A 277 19.89 -3.95 -7.01
CA PHE A 277 20.14 -3.46 -8.36
C PHE A 277 21.20 -2.35 -8.36
N ALA A 278 21.16 -1.44 -7.40
CA ALA A 278 22.20 -0.42 -7.23
C ALA A 278 23.57 -1.06 -6.94
N ARG A 279 23.62 -2.07 -6.07
CA ARG A 279 24.84 -2.83 -5.76
C ARG A 279 25.41 -3.53 -7.00
N GLN A 280 24.58 -4.20 -7.80
CA GLN A 280 25.01 -4.83 -9.05
C GLN A 280 25.53 -3.79 -10.06
N THR A 281 24.82 -2.67 -10.20
CA THR A 281 25.20 -1.54 -11.04
C THR A 281 26.58 -0.99 -10.67
N MET A 282 26.84 -0.76 -9.38
CA MET A 282 28.13 -0.28 -8.90
C MET A 282 29.26 -1.29 -9.03
N SER A 283 28.97 -2.58 -8.79
CA SER A 283 30.01 -3.62 -8.78
C SER A 283 30.38 -4.14 -10.17
N TRP A 284 29.44 -4.22 -11.11
CA TRP A 284 29.70 -4.79 -12.44
C TRP A 284 30.03 -3.75 -13.50
N ILE A 285 29.55 -2.51 -13.37
CA ILE A 285 29.86 -1.41 -14.29
C ILE A 285 31.10 -0.68 -13.77
N GLN A 286 32.29 -1.22 -14.06
CA GLN A 286 33.57 -0.64 -13.61
C GLN A 286 34.33 0.08 -14.72
N HIS A 287 33.90 -0.05 -15.98
CA HIS A 287 34.63 0.50 -17.11
C HIS A 287 34.57 2.04 -17.09
N PRO A 288 35.71 2.77 -17.16
CA PRO A 288 35.72 4.23 -17.04
C PRO A 288 34.85 4.96 -18.07
N GLN A 289 34.68 4.39 -19.26
CA GLN A 289 33.84 4.95 -20.32
C GLN A 289 32.33 4.88 -20.00
N ASP A 290 31.92 3.98 -19.12
CA ASP A 290 30.53 3.78 -18.71
C ASP A 290 30.20 4.48 -17.38
N SER A 291 31.12 5.28 -16.84
CA SER A 291 30.94 5.93 -15.54
C SER A 291 29.73 6.88 -15.49
N TYR A 292 29.37 7.54 -16.59
CA TYR A 292 28.19 8.41 -16.64
C TYR A 292 26.91 7.56 -16.68
N ARG A 293 26.83 6.55 -17.56
CA ARG A 293 25.71 5.61 -17.66
C ARG A 293 25.42 4.88 -16.35
N ARG A 294 26.48 4.59 -15.59
CA ARG A 294 26.34 4.00 -14.24
C ARG A 294 25.62 4.94 -13.29
N LEU A 295 25.95 6.23 -13.30
CA LEU A 295 25.29 7.23 -12.46
C LEU A 295 23.85 7.44 -12.90
N ASP A 296 23.59 7.56 -14.21
CA ASP A 296 22.23 7.69 -14.74
C ASP A 296 21.36 6.49 -14.35
N LEU A 297 21.89 5.27 -14.48
CA LEU A 297 21.20 4.05 -14.06
C LEU A 297 20.90 4.04 -12.56
N LEU A 298 21.82 4.51 -11.71
CA LEU A 298 21.58 4.65 -10.27
C LEU A 298 20.49 5.68 -9.97
N HIS A 299 20.50 6.82 -10.65
CA HIS A 299 19.47 7.85 -10.53
C HIS A 299 18.09 7.30 -10.92
N TYR A 300 17.99 6.54 -12.01
CA TYR A 300 16.74 5.86 -12.37
C TYR A 300 16.30 4.87 -11.29
N ILE A 301 17.23 4.03 -10.79
CA ILE A 301 16.95 3.04 -9.73
C ILE A 301 16.41 3.73 -8.47
N MET A 302 17.01 4.84 -8.05
CA MET A 302 16.55 5.60 -6.87
C MET A 302 15.25 6.37 -7.12
N SER A 303 15.00 6.80 -8.35
CA SER A 303 13.77 7.50 -8.74
C SER A 303 12.56 6.58 -8.81
N PHE A 304 12.75 5.29 -9.08
CA PHE A 304 11.64 4.35 -9.26
C PHE A 304 10.73 4.20 -8.02
N PRO A 305 11.24 3.97 -6.79
CA PRO A 305 10.40 3.93 -5.61
C PRO A 305 9.61 5.23 -5.39
N VAL A 306 10.21 6.38 -5.68
CA VAL A 306 9.56 7.70 -5.55
C VAL A 306 8.45 7.85 -6.59
N ALA A 307 8.71 7.51 -7.85
CA ALA A 307 7.71 7.55 -8.90
C ALA A 307 6.56 6.56 -8.64
N LEU A 308 6.87 5.35 -8.14
CA LEU A 308 5.85 4.37 -7.77
C LEU A 308 5.01 4.87 -6.59
N LYS A 309 5.61 5.51 -5.58
CA LYS A 309 4.88 6.14 -4.48
C LYS A 309 3.89 7.18 -5.02
N CYS A 310 4.35 8.10 -5.86
CA CYS A 310 3.52 9.16 -6.43
C CYS A 310 2.44 8.62 -7.37
N HIS A 311 2.68 7.47 -8.02
CA HIS A 311 1.68 6.77 -8.84
C HIS A 311 0.56 6.11 -8.01
N LEU A 312 0.83 5.79 -6.75
CA LEU A 312 -0.12 5.11 -5.85
C LEU A 312 -0.86 6.06 -4.90
N LEU A 313 -0.36 7.28 -4.70
CA LEU A 313 -0.90 8.25 -3.76
C LEU A 313 -1.39 9.52 -4.48
N ASP A 314 -2.67 9.82 -4.32
CA ASP A 314 -3.24 11.08 -4.80
C ASP A 314 -2.70 12.28 -4.01
N GLY A 315 -2.35 13.36 -4.71
CA GLY A 315 -1.84 14.59 -4.11
C GLY A 315 -0.33 14.64 -3.86
N SER A 316 0.44 13.71 -4.43
CA SER A 316 1.92 13.79 -4.43
C SER A 316 2.42 14.71 -5.55
N ASP A 317 3.35 15.62 -5.23
CA ASP A 317 4.05 16.40 -6.24
C ASP A 317 5.29 15.63 -6.72
N ILE A 318 5.11 14.93 -7.85
CA ILE A 318 6.18 14.11 -8.42
C ILE A 318 7.32 14.97 -9.01
N GLU A 319 7.01 16.18 -9.48
CA GLU A 319 8.05 17.06 -10.04
C GLU A 319 9.00 17.48 -8.92
N GLU A 320 8.46 17.96 -7.81
CA GLU A 320 9.26 18.33 -6.64
C GLU A 320 10.07 17.14 -6.10
N ASP A 321 9.43 15.97 -5.97
CA ASP A 321 10.05 14.77 -5.40
C ASP A 321 11.16 14.17 -6.30
N LEU A 322 11.11 14.35 -7.62
CA LEU A 322 12.10 13.79 -8.57
C LEU A 322 13.13 14.78 -9.07
N LYS A 323 12.92 16.09 -8.92
CA LYS A 323 13.81 17.15 -9.46
C LYS A 323 15.25 17.08 -8.95
N LEU A 324 15.46 16.51 -7.76
CA LEU A 324 16.80 16.31 -7.19
C LEU A 324 17.46 14.99 -7.60
N LEU A 325 16.70 14.07 -8.19
CA LEU A 325 17.16 12.72 -8.54
C LEU A 325 17.40 12.55 -10.04
N LEU A 326 16.67 13.27 -10.90
CA LEU A 326 16.76 13.17 -12.36
C LEU A 326 17.25 14.48 -12.98
N ASP A 327 17.94 14.36 -14.11
CA ASP A 327 18.26 15.51 -14.95
C ASP A 327 16.99 16.08 -15.60
N GLU A 328 17.00 17.36 -16.00
CA GLU A 328 15.82 18.07 -16.50
C GLU A 328 15.17 17.38 -17.71
N GLU A 329 15.97 16.80 -18.60
CA GLU A 329 15.48 16.08 -19.80
C GLU A 329 14.76 14.78 -19.43
N ASP A 330 15.34 13.99 -18.53
CA ASP A 330 14.74 12.73 -18.06
C ASP A 330 13.50 12.99 -17.22
N LEU A 331 13.52 14.04 -16.39
CA LEU A 331 12.36 14.48 -15.62
C LEU A 331 11.21 14.87 -16.56
N ALA A 332 11.47 15.68 -17.58
CA ALA A 332 10.46 16.07 -18.57
C ALA A 332 9.87 14.85 -19.28
N LEU A 333 10.70 13.86 -19.64
CA LEU A 333 10.25 12.62 -20.24
C LEU A 333 9.33 11.82 -19.29
N VAL A 334 9.72 11.66 -18.04
CA VAL A 334 8.92 10.95 -17.02
C VAL A 334 7.59 11.67 -16.75
N LEU A 335 7.61 13.00 -16.65
CA LEU A 335 6.41 13.82 -16.44
C LEU A 335 5.44 13.76 -17.62
N SER A 336 5.97 13.65 -18.84
CA SER A 336 5.17 13.52 -20.07
C SER A 336 4.52 12.13 -20.25
N SER A 337 4.98 11.12 -19.50
CA SER A 337 4.45 9.76 -19.59
C SER A 337 3.21 9.59 -18.71
N ASP A 338 2.18 8.95 -19.28
CA ASP A 338 0.99 8.55 -18.52
C ASP A 338 1.34 7.55 -17.40
N HIS A 339 2.26 6.63 -17.69
CA HIS A 339 2.67 5.59 -16.76
C HIS A 339 4.14 5.78 -16.35
N ARG A 340 4.34 6.58 -15.30
CA ARG A 340 5.65 7.06 -14.86
C ARG A 340 6.60 5.96 -14.35
N PRO A 341 6.16 4.99 -13.52
CA PRO A 341 7.03 3.88 -13.10
C PRO A 341 7.53 3.02 -14.27
N ASN A 342 6.67 2.76 -15.26
CA ASN A 342 7.03 2.00 -16.46
C ASN A 342 7.98 2.77 -17.38
N CYS A 343 7.86 4.10 -17.44
CA CYS A 343 8.83 4.95 -18.13
C CYS A 343 10.23 4.79 -17.53
N LEU A 344 10.35 4.82 -16.19
CA LEU A 344 11.63 4.58 -15.52
C LEU A 344 12.16 3.16 -15.74
N ILE A 345 11.30 2.14 -15.68
CA ILE A 345 11.68 0.75 -16.01
C ILE A 345 12.25 0.67 -17.44
N GLN A 346 11.63 1.38 -18.40
CA GLN A 346 12.10 1.43 -19.77
C GLN A 346 13.46 2.13 -19.88
N LEU A 347 13.65 3.26 -19.18
CA LEU A 347 14.94 3.96 -19.11
C LEU A 347 16.05 3.06 -18.54
N MET A 348 15.77 2.34 -17.45
CA MET A 348 16.71 1.36 -16.88
C MET A 348 17.08 0.26 -17.89
N THR A 349 16.08 -0.28 -18.59
CA THR A 349 16.26 -1.34 -19.58
C THR A 349 17.14 -0.88 -20.74
N GLN A 350 16.90 0.33 -21.27
CA GLN A 350 17.71 0.88 -22.35
C GLN A 350 19.14 1.20 -21.89
N SER A 351 19.30 1.79 -20.70
CA SER A 351 20.62 2.07 -20.12
C SER A 351 21.46 0.80 -19.95
N MET A 352 20.86 -0.30 -19.48
CA MET A 352 21.54 -1.59 -19.40
C MET A 352 21.96 -2.15 -20.76
N GLY A 353 21.18 -1.89 -21.82
CA GLY A 353 21.51 -2.28 -23.19
C GLY A 353 22.79 -1.61 -23.71
N LEU A 354 23.03 -0.36 -23.29
CA LEU A 354 24.15 0.48 -23.74
C LEU A 354 25.47 0.23 -23.00
N VAL A 355 25.42 -0.44 -21.85
CA VAL A 355 26.62 -0.73 -21.05
C VAL A 355 27.27 -2.03 -21.51
N ASN A 356 28.61 -2.05 -21.49
CA ASN A 356 29.40 -3.23 -21.83
C ASN A 356 29.44 -4.24 -20.67
N LEU A 357 28.42 -5.09 -20.60
CA LEU A 357 28.30 -6.21 -19.66
C LEU A 357 28.19 -7.55 -20.40
N SER A 358 28.64 -8.62 -19.76
CA SER A 358 28.40 -9.98 -20.27
C SER A 358 26.90 -10.32 -20.25
N ASP A 359 26.46 -11.22 -21.15
CA ASP A 359 25.06 -11.65 -21.22
C ASP A 359 24.56 -12.23 -19.89
N ASN A 360 25.42 -12.93 -19.15
CA ASN A 360 25.09 -13.44 -17.83
C ASN A 360 24.82 -12.31 -16.82
N GLN A 361 25.65 -11.27 -16.80
CA GLN A 361 25.43 -10.11 -15.92
C GLN A 361 24.16 -9.36 -16.30
N LYS A 362 23.91 -9.17 -17.61
CA LYS A 362 22.68 -8.54 -18.11
C LYS A 362 21.44 -9.33 -17.68
N SER A 363 21.47 -10.65 -17.81
CA SER A 363 20.36 -11.51 -17.36
C SER A 363 20.12 -11.45 -15.84
N LEU A 364 21.18 -11.35 -15.02
CA LEU A 364 21.04 -11.21 -13.57
C LEU A 364 20.49 -9.83 -13.17
N MET A 365 20.86 -8.77 -13.87
CA MET A 365 20.31 -7.42 -13.64
C MET A 365 18.85 -7.31 -14.14
N ASP A 366 18.52 -7.95 -15.25
CA ASP A 366 17.15 -7.98 -15.82
C ASP A 366 16.13 -8.63 -14.87
N ALA A 367 16.57 -9.56 -14.03
CA ALA A 367 15.73 -10.11 -12.96
C ALA A 367 15.26 -9.02 -11.97
N ASN A 368 16.07 -7.99 -11.69
CA ASN A 368 15.64 -6.86 -10.85
C ASN A 368 14.61 -5.98 -11.56
N ILE A 369 14.80 -5.73 -12.86
CA ILE A 369 13.83 -4.99 -13.68
C ILE A 369 12.48 -5.71 -13.71
N THR A 370 12.52 -7.03 -13.89
CA THR A 370 11.33 -7.89 -13.82
C THR A 370 10.66 -7.77 -12.44
N GLN A 371 11.43 -7.80 -11.35
CA GLN A 371 10.91 -7.65 -9.99
C GLN A 371 10.27 -6.27 -9.74
N PHE A 372 10.79 -5.19 -10.33
CA PHE A 372 10.16 -3.89 -10.30
C PHE A 372 8.83 -3.90 -11.05
N ASN A 373 8.79 -4.47 -12.26
CA ASN A 373 7.57 -4.57 -13.06
C ASN A 373 6.47 -5.39 -12.35
N GLU A 374 6.83 -6.52 -11.75
CA GLU A 374 5.94 -7.32 -10.90
C GLU A 374 5.40 -6.51 -9.72
N SER A 375 6.26 -5.70 -9.08
CA SER A 375 5.84 -4.88 -7.94
C SER A 375 4.86 -3.78 -8.35
N VAL A 376 5.08 -3.13 -9.50
CA VAL A 376 4.10 -2.18 -10.09
C VAL A 376 2.76 -2.89 -10.28
N SER A 377 2.77 -4.04 -10.94
CA SER A 377 1.56 -4.81 -11.25
C SER A 377 0.78 -5.20 -9.99
N VAL A 378 1.48 -5.64 -8.93
CA VAL A 378 0.85 -5.98 -7.64
C VAL A 378 0.29 -4.74 -6.96
N CYS A 379 1.04 -3.64 -6.92
CA CYS A 379 0.57 -2.38 -6.33
C CYS A 379 -0.67 -1.84 -7.06
N GLU A 380 -0.68 -1.83 -8.39
CA GLU A 380 -1.84 -1.40 -9.18
C GLU A 380 -3.05 -2.31 -8.95
N ARG A 381 -2.85 -3.63 -8.85
CA ARG A 381 -3.93 -4.55 -8.52
C ARG A 381 -4.54 -4.23 -7.15
N ILE A 382 -3.71 -3.99 -6.14
CA ILE A 382 -4.18 -3.64 -4.80
C ILE A 382 -5.01 -2.36 -4.84
N VAL A 383 -4.55 -1.30 -5.50
CA VAL A 383 -5.30 -0.03 -5.59
C VAL A 383 -6.59 -0.19 -6.40
N ARG A 384 -6.53 -0.81 -7.58
CA ARG A 384 -7.66 -0.83 -8.53
C ARG A 384 -8.70 -1.92 -8.25
N THR A 385 -8.35 -2.95 -7.48
CA THR A 385 -9.25 -4.09 -7.22
C THR A 385 -9.59 -4.15 -5.73
N PRO A 386 -10.61 -3.41 -5.24
CA PRO A 386 -11.01 -3.43 -3.84
C PRO A 386 -11.68 -4.75 -3.43
N ILE A 387 -11.99 -4.91 -2.13
CA ILE A 387 -12.80 -6.04 -1.66
C ILE A 387 -14.16 -5.98 -2.37
N PRO A 388 -14.74 -7.12 -2.80
CA PRO A 388 -16.02 -7.13 -3.51
C PRO A 388 -17.09 -6.29 -2.78
N LEU A 389 -17.70 -5.35 -3.51
CA LEU A 389 -18.64 -4.38 -2.95
C LEU A 389 -19.86 -5.03 -2.29
N SER A 390 -20.26 -6.23 -2.75
CA SER A 390 -21.32 -7.02 -2.12
C SER A 390 -21.01 -7.33 -0.66
N TYR A 391 -19.74 -7.62 -0.35
CA TYR A 391 -19.27 -7.93 0.99
C TYR A 391 -19.35 -6.70 1.90
N THR A 392 -18.79 -5.57 1.45
CA THR A 392 -18.83 -4.30 2.17
C THR A 392 -20.26 -3.82 2.43
N ARG A 393 -21.13 -3.92 1.42
CA ARG A 393 -22.54 -3.53 1.56
C ARG A 393 -23.31 -4.45 2.49
N LEU A 394 -23.05 -5.77 2.45
CA LEU A 394 -23.72 -6.72 3.35
C LEU A 394 -23.36 -6.45 4.80
N THR A 395 -22.08 -6.31 5.12
CA THR A 395 -21.61 -6.06 6.49
C THR A 395 -22.18 -4.75 7.03
N SER A 396 -22.06 -3.66 6.26
CA SER A 396 -22.58 -2.34 6.66
C SER A 396 -24.08 -2.34 6.89
N ARG A 397 -24.86 -2.91 5.96
CA ARG A 397 -26.33 -2.99 6.09
C ARG A 397 -26.75 -3.86 7.27
N ALA A 398 -26.11 -5.02 7.46
CA ALA A 398 -26.41 -5.89 8.59
C ALA A 398 -26.11 -5.19 9.92
N LEU A 399 -25.01 -4.45 10.00
CA LEU A 399 -24.60 -3.72 11.20
C LEU A 399 -25.56 -2.57 11.52
N VAL A 400 -25.96 -1.78 10.51
CA VAL A 400 -26.94 -0.70 10.67
C VAL A 400 -28.30 -1.27 11.09
N LEU A 401 -28.83 -2.27 10.38
CA LEU A 401 -30.11 -2.90 10.72
C LEU A 401 -30.10 -3.45 12.14
N TRP A 402 -29.02 -4.12 12.54
CA TRP A 402 -28.88 -4.70 13.87
C TRP A 402 -28.88 -3.63 14.97
N HIS A 403 -28.26 -2.45 14.77
CA HIS A 403 -28.32 -1.37 15.76
C HIS A 403 -29.65 -0.61 15.76
N LEU A 404 -30.32 -0.49 14.61
CA LEU A 404 -31.63 0.17 14.53
C LEU A 404 -32.72 -0.58 15.31
N THR A 405 -32.71 -1.91 15.29
CA THR A 405 -33.70 -2.73 16.03
C THR A 405 -33.25 -3.11 17.45
N LEU A 406 -31.99 -2.87 17.82
CA LEU A 406 -31.44 -3.20 19.15
C LEU A 406 -32.22 -2.58 20.31
N PRO A 407 -32.60 -1.28 20.29
CA PRO A 407 -33.31 -0.67 21.41
C PRO A 407 -34.70 -1.27 21.67
N VAL A 408 -35.37 -1.78 20.65
CA VAL A 408 -36.68 -2.46 20.79
C VAL A 408 -36.51 -3.79 21.54
N VAL A 409 -35.41 -4.49 21.32
CA VAL A 409 -35.16 -5.80 21.91
C VAL A 409 -34.68 -5.70 23.36
N LEU A 410 -33.92 -4.65 23.68
CA LEU A 410 -33.37 -4.44 25.02
C LEU A 410 -34.31 -3.70 25.98
N TRP A 411 -35.49 -3.28 25.53
CA TRP A 411 -36.41 -2.48 26.34
C TRP A 411 -36.81 -3.19 27.63
N ASP A 412 -37.27 -4.45 27.55
CA ASP A 412 -37.80 -5.20 28.68
C ASP A 412 -36.76 -5.42 29.80
N ASP A 413 -35.47 -5.52 29.41
CA ASP A 413 -34.37 -5.77 30.34
C ASP A 413 -33.72 -4.48 30.89
N CYS A 414 -33.64 -3.42 30.06
CA CYS A 414 -32.81 -2.24 30.35
C CYS A 414 -33.63 -0.95 30.59
N GLY A 415 -34.86 -0.85 30.10
CA GLY A 415 -35.62 0.41 30.07
C GLY A 415 -34.77 1.57 29.52
N TRP A 416 -34.67 2.66 30.27
CA TRP A 416 -33.84 3.83 29.89
C TRP A 416 -32.34 3.55 29.73
N MET A 417 -31.79 2.50 30.35
CA MET A 417 -30.38 2.13 30.16
C MET A 417 -30.08 1.63 28.74
N VAL A 418 -31.11 1.38 27.93
CA VAL A 418 -30.98 0.98 26.53
C VAL A 418 -30.22 1.99 25.67
N ILE A 419 -30.29 3.28 26.00
CA ILE A 419 -29.58 4.35 25.29
C ILE A 419 -28.07 4.15 25.44
N PHE A 420 -27.60 3.93 26.68
CA PHE A 420 -26.19 3.68 26.95
C PHE A 420 -25.73 2.34 26.35
N ALA A 421 -26.53 1.28 26.48
CA ALA A 421 -26.21 -0.02 25.91
C ALA A 421 -26.04 0.05 24.39
N THR A 422 -26.95 0.74 23.70
CA THR A 422 -26.89 0.95 22.24
C THR A 422 -25.68 1.80 21.85
N PHE A 423 -25.40 2.88 22.59
CA PHE A 423 -24.24 3.73 22.36
C PHE A 423 -22.91 2.98 22.44
N PHE A 424 -22.68 2.20 23.52
CA PHE A 424 -21.44 1.45 23.69
C PHE A 424 -21.30 0.31 22.68
N SER A 425 -22.40 -0.37 22.35
CA SER A 425 -22.43 -1.41 21.33
C SER A 425 -22.09 -0.83 19.95
N ALA A 426 -22.73 0.28 19.57
CA ALA A 426 -22.48 0.99 18.32
C ALA A 426 -21.02 1.47 18.22
N CYS A 427 -20.52 2.15 19.27
CA CYS A 427 -19.11 2.56 19.34
C CYS A 427 -18.15 1.40 19.08
N THR A 428 -18.45 0.20 19.59
CA THR A 428 -17.57 -0.97 19.45
C THR A 428 -17.64 -1.57 18.06
N LEU A 429 -18.83 -1.90 17.57
CA LEU A 429 -19.01 -2.63 16.31
C LEU A 429 -18.73 -1.75 15.08
N PHE A 430 -19.17 -0.49 15.06
CA PHE A 430 -18.81 0.43 13.99
C PHE A 430 -17.30 0.75 14.00
N CYS A 431 -16.64 0.79 15.17
CA CYS A 431 -15.18 0.98 15.23
C CYS A 431 -14.43 -0.17 14.55
N ILE A 432 -14.85 -1.42 14.77
CA ILE A 432 -14.24 -2.58 14.10
C ILE A 432 -14.43 -2.49 12.58
N GLU A 433 -15.63 -2.12 12.12
CA GLU A 433 -15.90 -1.93 10.69
C GLU A 433 -15.03 -0.84 10.07
N GLU A 434 -14.93 0.31 10.74
CA GLU A 434 -14.17 1.48 10.29
C GLU A 434 -12.67 1.22 10.26
N VAL A 435 -12.13 0.49 11.26
CA VAL A 435 -10.73 0.03 11.22
C VAL A 435 -10.50 -0.87 10.00
N GLY A 436 -11.46 -1.73 9.66
CA GLY A 436 -11.42 -2.54 8.45
C GLY A 436 -11.33 -1.70 7.17
N VAL A 437 -12.16 -0.66 7.06
CA VAL A 437 -12.11 0.30 5.94
C VAL A 437 -10.75 1.00 5.88
N LEU A 438 -10.23 1.47 7.01
CA LEU A 438 -8.98 2.22 7.06
C LEU A 438 -7.77 1.40 6.57
N ILE A 439 -7.70 0.11 6.92
CA ILE A 439 -6.60 -0.76 6.51
C ILE A 439 -6.81 -1.35 5.11
N GLU A 440 -7.99 -1.23 4.53
CA GLU A 440 -8.31 -1.69 3.17
C GLU A 440 -7.48 -0.94 2.10
N GLU A 441 -7.10 0.31 2.40
CA GLU A 441 -6.19 1.17 1.63
C GLU A 441 -4.79 1.24 2.26
N PRO A 442 -3.83 0.44 1.78
CA PRO A 442 -2.60 0.23 2.55
C PRO A 442 -1.54 1.31 2.35
N PHE A 443 -1.42 1.88 1.16
CA PHE A 443 -0.32 2.78 0.81
C PHE A 443 -0.30 4.08 1.64
N PRO A 444 -1.44 4.75 1.90
CA PRO A 444 -1.46 5.93 2.79
C PRO A 444 -1.14 5.61 4.26
N VAL A 445 -1.35 4.36 4.70
CA VAL A 445 -1.07 3.90 6.06
C VAL A 445 0.42 3.59 6.25
N LEU A 446 1.13 3.25 5.17
CA LEU A 446 2.56 2.93 5.18
C LEU A 446 3.43 4.20 5.17
N SER A 447 4.64 4.08 5.74
CA SER A 447 5.63 5.17 5.82
C SER A 447 6.43 5.33 4.51
N LEU A 448 5.76 5.42 3.36
CA LEU A 448 6.40 5.31 2.03
C LEU A 448 7.49 6.37 1.80
N ASP A 449 7.27 7.63 2.18
CA ASP A 449 8.28 8.70 2.05
C ASP A 449 9.58 8.36 2.78
N LYS A 450 9.47 7.86 4.01
CA LYS A 450 10.64 7.48 4.81
C LYS A 450 11.31 6.23 4.24
N MET A 451 10.54 5.30 3.66
CA MET A 451 11.11 4.14 2.95
C MET A 451 11.86 4.55 1.69
N CYS A 452 11.38 5.54 0.93
CA CYS A 452 12.09 6.12 -0.20
C CYS A 452 13.38 6.84 0.25
N ALA A 453 13.31 7.68 1.29
CA ALA A 453 14.48 8.36 1.84
C ALA A 453 15.57 7.38 2.29
N VAL A 454 15.18 6.35 3.05
CA VAL A 454 16.12 5.30 3.48
C VAL A 454 16.66 4.51 2.29
N ALA A 455 15.88 4.28 1.22
CA ALA A 455 16.39 3.62 0.02
C ALA A 455 17.50 4.45 -0.63
N HIS A 456 17.30 5.76 -0.73
CA HIS A 456 18.26 6.71 -1.25
C HIS A 456 19.54 6.75 -0.39
N GLU A 457 19.41 6.93 0.93
CA GLU A 457 20.54 6.93 1.89
C GLU A 457 21.37 5.64 1.77
N ASN A 458 20.70 4.48 1.71
CA ASN A 458 21.38 3.20 1.57
C ASN A 458 22.17 3.08 0.25
N VAL A 459 21.62 3.58 -0.86
CA VAL A 459 22.31 3.55 -2.15
C VAL A 459 23.51 4.50 -2.12
N GLN A 460 23.37 5.70 -1.56
CA GLN A 460 24.48 6.63 -1.39
C GLN A 460 25.59 6.06 -0.51
N GLU A 461 25.25 5.47 0.63
CA GLU A 461 26.21 4.78 1.52
C GLU A 461 26.94 3.67 0.77
N PHE A 462 26.23 2.87 -0.05
CA PHE A 462 26.89 1.85 -0.88
C PHE A 462 27.86 2.43 -1.91
N VAL A 463 27.51 3.57 -2.52
CA VAL A 463 28.40 4.24 -3.49
C VAL A 463 29.68 4.68 -2.80
N GLU A 464 29.58 5.31 -1.63
CA GLU A 464 30.73 5.76 -0.83
C GLU A 464 31.59 4.59 -0.33
N LEU A 465 30.95 3.56 0.24
CA LEU A 465 31.64 2.37 0.74
C LEU A 465 32.35 1.59 -0.35
N GLN A 466 31.82 1.55 -1.57
CA GLN A 466 32.44 0.83 -2.69
C GLN A 466 33.80 1.45 -3.07
N GLU A 467 33.90 2.78 -3.08
CA GLU A 467 35.18 3.47 -3.36
C GLU A 467 36.22 3.12 -2.30
N VAL A 468 35.86 3.26 -1.02
CA VAL A 468 36.74 2.93 0.12
C VAL A 468 37.14 1.46 0.13
N THR A 469 36.19 0.55 -0.13
CA THR A 469 36.44 -0.90 -0.11
C THR A 469 37.35 -1.31 -1.26
N ASN A 470 37.15 -0.74 -2.46
CA ASN A 470 37.99 -1.04 -3.60
C ASN A 470 39.44 -0.58 -3.36
N ASP A 471 39.63 0.63 -2.83
CA ASP A 471 40.95 1.15 -2.46
C ASP A 471 41.64 0.28 -1.40
N TYR A 472 40.90 -0.14 -0.37
CA TYR A 472 41.40 -1.06 0.65
C TYR A 472 41.84 -2.40 0.05
N LEU A 473 41.02 -3.01 -0.81
CA LEU A 473 41.33 -4.31 -1.42
C LEU A 473 42.54 -4.23 -2.34
N VAL A 474 42.65 -3.18 -3.16
CA VAL A 474 43.81 -2.94 -4.04
C VAL A 474 45.08 -2.75 -3.19
N ASN A 475 45.00 -1.99 -2.10
CA ASN A 475 46.14 -1.77 -1.20
C ASN A 475 46.55 -3.07 -0.48
N LYS A 476 45.58 -3.83 0.02
CA LYS A 476 45.81 -5.14 0.65
C LYS A 476 46.47 -6.11 -0.32
N GLU A 477 46.02 -6.14 -1.58
CA GLU A 477 46.61 -6.99 -2.61
C GLU A 477 48.06 -6.59 -2.93
N LYS A 478 48.35 -5.28 -3.05
CA LYS A 478 49.72 -4.77 -3.22
C LYS A 478 50.62 -5.18 -2.06
N MET A 479 50.15 -5.06 -0.81
CA MET A 479 50.91 -5.48 0.37
C MET A 479 51.22 -6.98 0.35
N MET A 480 50.22 -7.81 0.03
CA MET A 480 50.39 -9.27 -0.05
C MET A 480 51.38 -9.66 -1.16
N ARG A 481 51.29 -9.05 -2.35
CA ARG A 481 52.26 -9.28 -3.44
C ARG A 481 53.67 -8.83 -3.04
N GLY A 482 53.79 -7.70 -2.33
CA GLY A 482 55.07 -7.21 -1.80
C GLY A 482 55.70 -8.17 -0.80
N MET A 483 54.91 -8.73 0.12
CA MET A 483 55.37 -9.76 1.08
C MET A 483 55.81 -11.06 0.38
N VAL A 484 55.10 -11.49 -0.66
CA VAL A 484 55.48 -12.68 -1.45
C VAL A 484 56.76 -12.45 -2.26
N SER A 485 57.02 -11.20 -2.71
CA SER A 485 58.27 -10.84 -3.39
C SER A 485 59.51 -10.82 -2.47
N MET A 486 59.31 -10.73 -1.14
CA MET A 486 60.36 -10.84 -0.13
C MET A 486 60.54 -12.29 0.39
N GLY A 487 60.49 -13.28 -0.50
CA GLY A 487 60.76 -14.70 -0.18
C GLY A 487 62.05 -14.88 0.66
N PRO A 488 62.15 -15.98 1.44
CA PRO A 488 62.97 -16.06 2.65
C PRO A 488 64.42 -15.68 2.36
N ALA A 489 64.97 -14.78 3.17
CA ALA A 489 66.37 -14.43 3.13
C ALA A 489 67.19 -15.72 3.04
N ARG A 490 67.92 -15.90 1.92
CA ARG A 490 68.90 -16.98 1.77
C ARG A 490 69.78 -16.94 3.01
N VAL A 491 69.66 -17.94 3.88
CA VAL A 491 70.65 -18.21 4.90
C VAL A 491 71.93 -18.52 4.13
N GLY A 492 72.80 -17.52 4.04
CA GLY A 492 74.10 -17.63 3.42
C GLY A 492 74.91 -18.65 4.19
N THR A 493 75.09 -19.83 3.60
CA THR A 493 76.21 -20.70 3.91
C THR A 493 77.48 -19.94 3.57
N ASN A 494 78.19 -19.40 4.56
CA ASN A 494 79.64 -19.24 4.54
C ASN A 494 80.17 -18.70 5.86
N GLY A 495 81.18 -19.38 6.40
CA GLY A 495 82.25 -18.74 7.14
C GLY A 495 82.32 -19.02 8.64
N SER A 496 83.03 -20.10 8.99
CA SER A 496 84.22 -20.09 9.87
C SER A 496 84.21 -19.27 11.16
N VAL A 497 84.36 -19.92 12.34
CA VAL A 497 85.40 -19.62 13.36
C VAL A 497 85.58 -20.86 14.32
N PRO A 498 86.56 -20.94 15.25
CA PRO A 498 87.79 -21.74 15.12
C PRO A 498 87.95 -22.80 16.25
N GLY A 499 89.00 -23.61 16.15
CA GLY A 499 89.42 -24.48 17.25
C GLY A 499 89.92 -23.70 18.47
N LYS A 500 89.53 -24.17 19.65
CA LYS A 500 90.39 -24.51 20.79
C LYS A 500 89.61 -25.34 21.80
#